data_AF-A0A5C9CUN6-F1
#
_entry.id   AF-A0A5C9CUN6-F1
#
_cell.length_a   1.000
_cell.length_b   1.000
_cell.length_c   1.000
_cell.angle_alpha   90.00
_cell.angle_beta   90.00
_cell.angle_gamma   90.00
#
_symmetry.space_group_name_H-M   'P 1'
#
loop_
_entity.id
_entity.type
_entity.pdbx_description
1 polymer ?
#
loop_
_entity_poly.entity_id
_entity_poly.type
_entity_poly.pdbx_seq_one_letter_code
_entity_poly.pdbx_strand_id
1 'polypeptide(L)' 'MTIEFAVMGGSGLYEMAGLTEVQEYWVETPLGQPSDAIFSACHFDL' A
#
# COMPACT_ATOMS: atom_id res chain seq x y z
N MET A 1 9.16 -11.55 13.97
CA MET A 1 8.09 -10.68 14.50
C MET A 1 7.65 -9.81 13.34
N THR A 2 6.37 -9.79 13.02
CA THR A 2 5.84 -9.07 11.84
C THR A 2 5.06 -7.85 12.30
N ILE A 3 5.18 -6.74 11.59
CA ILE A 3 4.45 -5.50 11.86
C ILE A 3 3.75 -5.08 10.57
N GLU A 4 2.44 -4.89 10.64
CA GLU A 4 1.64 -4.33 9.56
C GLU A 4 1.37 -2.86 9.85
N PHE A 5 1.64 -1.99 8.89
CA PHE A 5 1.32 -0.57 8.96
C PHE A 5 0.83 -0.09 7.59
N ALA A 6 0.01 0.96 7.61
CA ALA A 6 -0.48 1.61 6.41
C ALA A 6 0.00 3.06 6.37
N VAL A 7 0.35 3.53 5.18
CA VAL A 7 0.71 4.92 4.92
C VAL A 7 -0.42 5.57 4.16
N MET A 8 -0.89 6.72 4.64
CA MET A 8 -1.89 7.54 3.94
C MET A 8 -1.25 8.88 3.62
N GLY A 9 -1.02 9.17 2.33
CA GLY A 9 -0.35 10.37 1.85
C GLY A 9 -0.50 10.56 0.34
N GLY A 10 -0.22 11.77 -0.16
CA GLY A 10 -0.31 12.11 -1.58
C GLY A 10 0.84 11.57 -2.45
N SER A 11 0.83 11.94 -3.73
CA SER A 11 1.47 11.29 -4.89
C SER A 11 2.99 10.99 -4.90
N GLY A 12 3.71 11.20 -3.80
CA GLY A 12 5.18 11.02 -3.72
C GLY A 12 5.65 9.81 -2.91
N LEU A 13 4.74 8.98 -2.39
CA LEU A 13 5.06 7.89 -1.45
C LEU A 13 5.08 6.48 -2.07
N TYR A 14 4.87 6.37 -3.38
CA TYR A 14 4.69 5.08 -4.05
C TYR A 14 5.99 4.35 -4.43
N GLU A 15 7.15 5.01 -4.31
CA GLU A 15 8.45 4.46 -4.73
C GLU A 15 9.43 4.33 -3.55
N MET A 16 9.00 3.72 -2.44
CA MET A 16 9.92 3.43 -1.33
C MET A 16 10.88 2.30 -1.71
N ALA A 17 12.19 2.59 -1.69
CA ALA A 17 13.23 1.62 -1.99
C ALA A 17 13.20 0.42 -1.02
N GLY A 18 13.31 -0.80 -1.56
CA GLY A 18 13.33 -2.04 -0.78
C GLY A 18 11.95 -2.68 -0.53
N LEU A 19 10.86 -2.07 -1.01
CA LEU A 19 9.56 -2.74 -1.05
C LEU A 19 9.51 -3.80 -2.16
N THR A 20 8.94 -4.95 -1.84
CA THR A 20 8.76 -6.11 -2.72
C THR A 20 7.31 -6.59 -2.66
N GLU A 21 6.91 -7.51 -3.53
CA GLU A 21 5.55 -8.09 -3.55
C GLU A 21 4.43 -7.05 -3.73
N VAL A 22 4.71 -6.01 -4.52
CA VAL A 22 3.75 -4.92 -4.74
C VAL A 22 2.48 -5.45 -5.42
N GLN A 23 1.33 -5.16 -4.82
CA GLN A 23 0.02 -5.49 -5.37
C GLN A 23 -0.90 -4.27 -5.36
N GLU A 24 -1.68 -4.14 -6.43
CA GLU A 24 -2.64 -3.07 -6.62
C GLU A 24 -4.07 -3.62 -6.44
N TYR A 25 -4.87 -2.94 -5.63
CA TYR A 25 -6.26 -3.32 -5.34
C TYR A 25 -7.22 -2.19 -5.64
N TRP A 26 -8.11 -2.44 -6.59
CA TRP A 26 -9.33 -1.67 -6.79
C TRP A 26 -10.44 -2.32 -5.99
N VAL A 27 -10.87 -1.67 -4.91
CA VAL A 27 -11.89 -2.20 -4.00
C VAL A 27 -13.07 -1.24 -3.90
N GLU A 28 -14.27 -1.80 -3.84
CA GLU A 28 -15.47 -1.06 -3.46
C GLU A 28 -15.66 -1.17 -1.94
N THR A 29 -16.07 -0.08 -1.31
CA THR A 29 -16.47 -0.09 0.10
C THR A 29 -17.95 0.23 0.22
N PRO A 30 -18.62 -0.12 1.34
CA PRO A 30 -19.99 0.32 1.59
C PRO A 30 -20.18 1.85 1.58
N LEU A 31 -19.08 2.61 1.69
CA LEU A 31 -19.06 4.08 1.64
C LEU A 31 -18.69 4.62 0.24
N GLY A 32 -18.59 3.75 -0.76
CA GLY A 32 -18.15 4.06 -2.12
C GLY A 32 -16.69 3.71 -2.38
N GLN A 33 -16.21 4.07 -3.57
CA GLN A 33 -14.84 3.84 -4.00
C GLN A 33 -13.82 4.72 -3.24
N PRO A 34 -12.61 4.23 -2.96
CA PRO A 34 -11.50 5.04 -2.45
C PRO A 34 -11.11 6.17 -3.41
N SER A 35 -10.22 7.07 -2.95
CA SER A 35 -9.66 8.14 -3.80
C SER A 35 -8.77 7.63 -4.92
N ASP A 36 -8.09 6.50 -4.69
CA ASP A 36 -7.21 5.83 -5.65
C ASP A 36 -7.07 4.34 -5.27
N ALA A 37 -6.39 3.54 -6.09
CA ALA A 37 -6.06 2.16 -5.77
C ALA A 37 -5.26 2.04 -4.46
N ILE A 38 -5.50 0.94 -3.73
CA ILE A 38 -4.70 0.59 -2.56
C ILE A 38 -3.49 -0.21 -3.05
N PHE A 39 -2.28 0.17 -2.60
CA PHE A 39 -1.06 -0.58 -2.86
C PHE A 39 -0.60 -1.29 -1.58
N SER A 40 -0.36 -2.59 -1.65
CA SER A 40 0.32 -3.36 -0.59
C SER A 40 1.72 -3.75 -1.04
N ALA A 41 2.65 -3.87 -0.08
CA ALA A 41 4.01 -4.33 -0.33
C ALA A 41 4.64 -4.87 0.96
N CYS A 42 5.66 -5.71 0.81
CA CYS A 42 6.44 -6.29 1.90
C CYS A 42 7.88 -5.75 1.86
N HIS A 43 8.42 -5.38 3.02
CA HIS A 43 9.86 -5.16 3.20
C HIS A 43 10.45 -6.32 4.00
N PHE A 44 11.58 -6.85 3.53
CA PHE A 44 12.32 -7.88 4.22
C PHE A 44 13.70 -7.35 4.59
N ASP A 45 13.97 -7.28 5.90
CA ASP A 45 15.33 -7.12 6.40
C ASP A 45 16.04 -8.47 6.27
N LEU A 46 17.15 -8.54 5.53
CA LEU A 46 18.00 -9.73 5.40
C LEU A 46 18.75 -10.05 6.70
#